data_AF-A0A4U6BNF3-F1
#
_entry.id   AF-A0A4U6BNF3-F1
#
_cell.length_a   1.000
_cell.length_b   1.000
_cell.length_c   1.000
_cell.angle_alpha   90.00
_cell.angle_beta   90.00
_cell.angle_gamma   90.00
#
_symmetry.space_group_name_H-M   'P 1'
#
loop_
_entity.id
_entity.type
_entity.pdbx_description
1 polymer ?
#
loop_
_entity_poly.entity_id
_entity_poly.type
_entity_poly.pdbx_seq_one_letter_code
_entity_poly.pdbx_strand_id
1 'polypeptide(L)'
;MRTLSIATDFSRYPGPRYRRNGEFSGQAFREEKLIPALKEVQASGEVLIVILDDVAGYGSSFLEEAFGGLIREGFSEADLKRHLRIEAHTSRFKHHKKRAETYVADAAARSLLPKP
;
A
#
# COMPACT_ATOMS: atom_id res chain seq x y z
N MET A 1 17.48 2.52 4.71
CA MET A 1 16.24 1.71 4.63
C MET A 1 15.22 2.37 5.55
N ARG A 2 13.95 2.46 5.13
CA ARG A 2 12.89 3.09 5.94
C ARG A 2 11.76 2.11 6.24
N THR A 3 11.17 2.22 7.41
CA THR A 3 10.01 1.42 7.83
C THR A 3 8.80 2.33 8.04
N LEU A 4 7.63 1.86 7.63
CA LEU A 4 6.33 2.49 7.83
C LEU A 4 5.35 1.43 8.36
N SER A 5 4.93 1.54 9.61
CA SER A 5 3.95 0.65 10.23
C SER A 5 2.57 1.27 10.15
N ILE A 6 1.60 0.56 9.55
CA ILE A 6 0.24 1.10 9.42
C ILE A 6 -0.37 1.35 10.81
N ALA A 7 -0.14 0.45 11.77
CA ALA A 7 -0.72 0.58 13.10
C ALA A 7 -0.23 1.81 13.87
N THR A 8 1.03 2.20 13.70
CA THR A 8 1.66 3.27 14.49
C THR A 8 1.81 4.59 13.74
N ASP A 9 2.09 4.55 12.44
CA ASP A 9 2.30 5.76 11.62
C ASP A 9 1.01 6.28 10.96
N PHE A 10 -0.07 5.48 11.00
CA PHE A 10 -1.36 5.84 10.41
C PHE A 10 -2.55 5.59 11.33
N SER A 11 -2.92 4.33 11.58
CA SER A 11 -4.03 3.97 12.47
C SER A 11 -4.05 2.48 12.78
N ARG A 12 -4.39 2.15 14.04
CA ARG A 12 -4.77 0.80 14.46
C ARG A 12 -6.10 0.34 13.87
N TYR A 13 -6.90 1.24 13.31
CA TYR A 13 -8.22 0.99 12.75
C TYR A 13 -8.29 1.50 11.29
N PRO A 14 -7.66 0.79 10.33
CA PRO A 14 -7.76 1.11 8.91
C PRO A 14 -9.22 1.18 8.47
N GLY A 15 -9.56 2.26 7.78
CA GLY A 15 -10.92 2.61 7.41
C GLY A 15 -11.31 2.18 6.00
N PRO A 16 -12.21 2.93 5.34
CA PRO A 16 -12.80 2.56 4.06
C PRO A 16 -11.84 2.79 2.88
N ARG A 17 -12.35 2.61 1.66
CA ARG A 17 -11.58 2.87 0.44
C ARG A 17 -11.16 4.34 0.31
N TYR A 18 -12.13 5.25 0.30
CA TYR A 18 -11.94 6.67 0.00
C TYR A 18 -12.17 7.56 1.21
N ARG A 19 -11.52 8.74 1.25
CA ARG A 19 -11.66 9.72 2.35
C ARG A 19 -13.10 10.15 2.59
N ARG A 20 -13.88 10.30 1.51
CA ARG A 20 -15.30 10.69 1.58
C ARG A 20 -16.19 9.68 2.33
N ASN A 21 -15.70 8.46 2.57
CA ASN A 21 -16.46 7.40 3.22
C ASN A 21 -16.11 7.22 4.69
N GLY A 22 -15.10 7.93 5.20
CA GLY A 22 -14.66 7.83 6.59
C GLY A 22 -13.16 8.08 6.76
N GLU A 23 -12.77 8.25 8.03
CA GLU A 23 -11.39 8.49 8.45
C GLU A 23 -10.51 7.27 8.18
N PHE A 24 -9.19 7.51 8.17
CA PHE A 24 -8.16 6.47 7.99
C PHE A 24 -8.37 5.59 6.75
N SER A 25 -8.88 6.19 5.67
CA SER A 25 -9.14 5.48 4.42
C SER A 25 -7.87 5.01 3.70
N GLY A 26 -7.99 4.02 2.81
CA GLY A 26 -6.88 3.54 1.97
C GLY A 26 -6.33 4.65 1.08
N GLN A 27 -7.20 5.53 0.58
CA GLN A 27 -6.81 6.74 -0.14
C GLN A 27 -5.97 7.69 0.74
N ALA A 28 -6.40 7.96 1.97
CA ALA A 28 -5.65 8.80 2.90
C ALA A 28 -4.27 8.21 3.20
N PHE A 29 -4.21 6.91 3.49
CA PHE A 29 -2.93 6.23 3.72
C PHE A 29 -2.00 6.32 2.49
N ARG A 30 -2.53 6.10 1.28
CA ARG A 30 -1.76 6.18 0.04
C ARG A 30 -1.14 7.57 -0.13
N GLU A 31 -1.97 8.60 -0.09
CA GLU A 31 -1.58 9.97 -0.43
C GLU A 31 -0.73 10.63 0.67
N GLU A 32 -1.03 10.38 1.94
CA GLU A 32 -0.43 11.12 3.06
C GLU A 32 0.77 10.40 3.69
N LYS A 33 0.87 9.08 3.55
CA LYS A 33 1.92 8.27 4.21
C LYS A 33 2.75 7.50 3.20
N LEU A 34 2.11 6.68 2.39
CA LEU A 34 2.79 5.71 1.53
C LEU A 34 3.54 6.38 0.39
N ILE A 35 2.90 7.25 -0.38
CA ILE A 35 3.54 7.95 -1.52
C ILE A 35 4.69 8.85 -1.06
N PRO A 36 4.54 9.70 -0.02
CA PRO A 36 5.67 10.51 0.47
C PRO A 36 6.87 9.65 0.89
N ALA A 37 6.63 8.59 1.68
CA ALA A 37 7.71 7.70 2.12
C ALA A 37 8.37 6.95 0.95
N LEU A 38 7.59 6.54 -0.06
CA LEU A 38 8.09 5.84 -1.23
C LEU A 38 8.97 6.75 -2.11
N LYS A 39 8.54 8.00 -2.32
CA LYS A 39 9.33 8.99 -3.08
C LYS A 39 10.66 9.31 -2.38
N GLU A 40 10.64 9.40 -1.05
CA GLU A 40 11.86 9.65 -0.27
C GLU A 40 12.89 8.52 -0.45
N VAL A 41 12.48 7.26 -0.29
CA VAL A 41 13.40 6.13 -0.49
C VAL A 41 13.84 5.97 -1.95
N GLN A 42 13.00 6.33 -2.92
CA GLN A 42 13.38 6.32 -4.33
C GLN A 42 14.50 7.32 -4.62
N ALA A 43 14.43 8.52 -4.05
CA ALA A 43 15.45 9.56 -4.22
C ALA A 43 16.82 9.14 -3.64
N SER A 44 16.81 8.33 -2.58
CA SER A 44 18.02 7.81 -1.94
C SER A 44 18.43 6.40 -2.40
N GLY A 45 17.71 5.80 -3.36
CA GLY A 45 17.96 4.43 -3.83
C GLY A 45 17.71 3.35 -2.77
N GLU A 46 16.91 3.64 -1.75
CA GLU A 46 16.60 2.75 -0.64
C GLU A 46 15.27 1.99 -0.84
N VAL A 47 14.96 1.11 0.13
CA VAL A 47 13.72 0.35 0.22
C VAL A 47 12.87 0.85 1.37
N LEU A 48 11.57 1.02 1.10
CA LEU A 48 10.51 1.22 2.07
C LEU A 48 9.90 -0.13 2.46
N ILE A 49 9.92 -0.43 3.76
CA ILE A 49 9.22 -1.57 4.34
C ILE A 49 7.90 -1.10 4.92
N VAL A 50 6.78 -1.62 4.43
CA VAL A 50 5.44 -1.37 4.99
C VAL A 50 5.02 -2.56 5.84
N ILE A 51 4.78 -2.33 7.13
CA ILE A 51 4.38 -3.35 8.10
C ILE A 51 2.87 -3.33 8.26
N LEU A 52 2.23 -4.49 8.05
CA LEU A 52 0.77 -4.64 8.13
C LEU A 52 0.26 -5.09 9.51
N ASP A 53 1.14 -5.44 10.45
CA ASP A 53 0.76 -5.97 11.76
C ASP A 53 0.10 -4.92 12.69
N ASP A 54 -0.43 -5.40 13.81
CA ASP A 54 -0.95 -4.62 14.95
C ASP A 54 -2.18 -3.73 14.69
N VAL A 55 -2.85 -3.90 13.55
CA VAL A 55 -4.18 -3.31 13.30
C VAL A 55 -5.31 -4.23 13.73
N ALA A 56 -6.53 -3.68 13.90
CA ALA A 56 -7.73 -4.47 14.16
C ALA A 56 -8.07 -5.42 12.98
N GLY A 57 -7.82 -4.98 11.75
CA GLY A 57 -8.03 -5.73 10.53
C GLY A 57 -7.96 -4.82 9.30
N TYR A 58 -8.04 -5.40 8.11
CA TYR A 58 -8.12 -4.64 6.87
C TYR A 58 -9.34 -5.01 6.06
N GLY A 59 -9.98 -4.01 5.47
CA GLY A 59 -10.86 -4.22 4.33
C GLY A 59 -10.05 -4.53 3.08
N SER A 60 -10.58 -5.41 2.23
CA SER A 60 -10.02 -5.66 0.89
C SER A 60 -9.92 -4.38 0.06
N SER A 61 -10.91 -3.50 0.19
CA SER A 61 -10.96 -2.20 -0.46
C SER A 61 -9.89 -1.24 0.05
N PHE A 62 -9.54 -1.28 1.34
CA PHE A 62 -8.44 -0.49 1.88
C PHE A 62 -7.12 -0.88 1.22
N LEU A 63 -6.79 -2.19 1.21
CA LEU A 63 -5.53 -2.69 0.64
C LEU A 63 -5.45 -2.44 -0.86
N GLU A 64 -6.54 -2.64 -1.58
CA GLU A 64 -6.58 -2.35 -3.01
C GLU A 64 -6.29 -0.88 -3.29
N GLU A 65 -6.93 0.03 -2.54
CA GLU A 65 -6.76 1.46 -2.78
C GLU A 65 -5.39 1.95 -2.33
N ALA A 66 -4.88 1.44 -1.22
CA ALA A 66 -3.56 1.77 -0.71
C ALA A 66 -2.46 1.34 -1.71
N PHE A 67 -2.45 0.06 -2.09
CA PHE A 67 -1.33 -0.54 -2.81
C PHE A 67 -1.57 -0.62 -4.33
N GLY A 68 -2.72 -1.11 -4.78
CA GLY A 68 -3.10 -1.09 -6.19
C GLY A 68 -3.27 0.34 -6.72
N GLY A 69 -3.64 1.27 -5.84
CA GLY A 69 -3.67 2.69 -6.14
C GLY A 69 -2.31 3.28 -6.53
N LEU A 70 -1.18 2.73 -6.08
CA LEU A 70 0.14 3.24 -6.48
C LEU A 70 0.35 3.17 -8.00
N ILE A 71 -0.11 2.10 -8.66
CA ILE A 71 -0.06 2.00 -10.12
C ILE A 71 -0.90 3.10 -10.77
N ARG A 72 -2.08 3.40 -10.21
CA ARG A 72 -2.97 4.47 -10.71
C ARG A 72 -2.37 5.87 -10.54
N GLU A 73 -1.53 6.05 -9.52
CA GLU A 73 -0.78 7.29 -9.25
C GLU A 73 0.52 7.39 -10.07
N GLY A 74 0.75 6.47 -11.01
CA GLY A 74 1.85 6.54 -11.97
C GLY A 74 3.13 5.81 -11.58
N PHE A 75 3.13 5.04 -10.49
CA PHE A 75 4.26 4.17 -10.17
C PHE A 75 4.29 2.95 -11.10
N SER A 76 5.46 2.59 -11.60
CA SER A 76 5.59 1.35 -12.37
C SER A 76 5.74 0.14 -11.44
N GLU A 77 5.25 -1.03 -11.87
CA GLU A 77 5.44 -2.27 -11.11
C GLU A 77 6.93 -2.57 -10.85
N ALA A 78 7.80 -2.23 -11.80
CA ALA A 78 9.23 -2.40 -11.67
C ALA A 78 9.82 -1.50 -10.57
N ASP A 79 9.36 -0.25 -10.46
CA ASP A 79 9.79 0.65 -9.38
C ASP A 79 9.31 0.15 -8.02
N LEU A 80 8.06 -0.31 -7.94
CA LEU A 80 7.52 -0.86 -6.71
C LEU A 80 8.28 -2.12 -6.26
N LYS A 81 8.62 -3.02 -7.19
CA LYS A 81 9.43 -4.21 -6.87
C LYS A 81 10.83 -3.86 -6.36
N ARG A 82 11.40 -2.73 -6.76
CA ARG A 82 12.71 -2.25 -6.29
C ARG A 82 12.65 -1.57 -4.94
N HIS A 83 11.64 -0.73 -4.71
CA HIS A 83 11.62 0.21 -3.60
C HIS A 83 10.57 -0.07 -2.52
N LEU A 84 9.62 -0.97 -2.76
CA LEU A 84 8.55 -1.30 -1.81
C LEU A 84 8.63 -2.77 -1.40
N ARG A 85 8.66 -3.00 -0.09
CA ARG A 85 8.55 -4.33 0.51
C ARG A 85 7.41 -4.33 1.51
N ILE A 86 6.48 -5.27 1.34
CA ILE A 86 5.34 -5.43 2.25
C ILE A 86 5.62 -6.58 3.20
N GLU A 87 5.50 -6.34 4.49
CA GLU A 87 5.78 -7.33 5.52
C GLU A 87 4.59 -7.55 6.45
N ALA A 88 4.44 -8.81 6.85
CA ALA A 88 3.50 -9.27 7.84
C ALA A 88 4.21 -10.34 8.68
N HIS A 89 4.50 -10.03 9.93
CA HIS A 89 5.30 -10.88 10.81
C HIS A 89 4.44 -11.90 11.54
N THR A 90 3.17 -11.57 11.80
CA THR A 90 2.22 -12.49 12.42
C THR A 90 1.41 -13.26 11.36
N SER A 91 1.10 -14.52 11.66
CA SER A 91 0.34 -15.39 10.74
C SER A 91 -1.03 -14.82 10.36
N ARG A 92 -1.65 -14.02 11.24
CA ARG A 92 -2.93 -13.34 11.00
C ARG A 92 -2.86 -12.41 9.78
N PHE A 93 -1.74 -11.73 9.53
CA PHE A 93 -1.63 -10.72 8.47
C PHE A 93 -0.93 -11.23 7.20
N LYS A 94 -0.40 -12.45 7.17
CA LYS A 94 0.24 -13.03 5.97
C LYS A 94 -0.67 -13.03 4.74
N HIS A 95 -1.97 -13.30 4.93
CA HIS A 95 -2.93 -13.26 3.82
C HIS A 95 -3.18 -11.82 3.32
N HIS A 96 -3.16 -10.83 4.21
CA HIS A 96 -3.29 -9.41 3.85
C HIS A 96 -2.08 -8.93 3.06
N LYS A 97 -0.87 -9.35 3.44
CA LYS A 97 0.35 -9.12 2.65
C LYS A 97 0.16 -9.64 1.22
N LYS A 98 -0.21 -10.92 1.08
CA LYS A 98 -0.41 -11.54 -0.24
C LYS A 98 -1.45 -10.77 -1.06
N ARG A 99 -2.55 -10.33 -0.43
CA ARG A 99 -3.59 -9.52 -1.07
C ARG A 99 -3.07 -8.17 -1.55
N ALA A 100 -2.30 -7.46 -0.74
CA ALA A 100 -1.69 -6.19 -1.12
C ALA A 100 -0.76 -6.36 -2.34
N GLU A 101 0.09 -7.39 -2.33
CA GLU A 101 0.96 -7.73 -3.47
C GLU A 101 0.14 -8.08 -4.73
N THR A 102 -0.92 -8.87 -4.59
CA THR A 102 -1.85 -9.18 -5.69
C THR A 102 -2.50 -7.93 -6.25
N TYR A 103 -2.91 -6.97 -5.41
CA TYR A 103 -3.52 -5.74 -5.90
C TYR A 103 -2.57 -4.85 -6.71
N VAL A 104 -1.28 -4.83 -6.37
CA VAL A 104 -0.26 -4.17 -7.19
C VAL A 104 -0.17 -4.86 -8.56
N ALA A 105 -0.05 -6.19 -8.57
CA ALA A 105 0.06 -6.96 -9.80
C ALA A 105 -1.18 -6.84 -10.70
N ASP A 106 -2.38 -6.94 -10.12
CA ASP A 106 -3.65 -6.80 -10.83
C ASP A 106 -3.80 -5.39 -11.44
N ALA A 107 -3.43 -4.35 -10.69
CA ALA A 107 -3.47 -2.99 -11.18
C ALA A 107 -2.46 -2.76 -12.32
N ALA A 108 -1.25 -3.31 -12.20
CA ALA A 108 -0.23 -3.27 -13.25
C ALA A 108 -0.72 -3.97 -14.52
N ALA A 109 -1.26 -5.19 -14.41
CA ALA A 109 -1.81 -5.94 -15.55
C ALA A 109 -2.95 -5.16 -16.24
N ARG A 110 -3.85 -4.54 -15.46
CA ARG A 110 -4.94 -3.71 -16.00
C ARG A 110 -4.44 -2.45 -16.71
N SER A 111 -3.34 -1.86 -16.26
CA SER A 111 -2.77 -0.65 -16.88
C SER A 111 -2.21 -0.90 -18.28
N LEU A 112 -1.90 -2.16 -18.61
CA LEU A 112 -1.41 -2.60 -19.92
C LEU A 112 -2.53 -2.94 -20.91
N LEU A 113 -3.78 -3.04 -20.45
CA LEU A 113 -4.92 -3.31 -21.32
C LEU A 113 -5.30 -2.05 -22.11
N PRO A 114 -5.68 -2.19 -23.40
CA PRO A 114 -6.21 -1.06 -24.16
C PRO A 114 -7.46 -0.53 -23.46
N LYS A 115 -7.53 0.79 -23.26
CA LYS A 115 -8.74 1.43 -22.78
C LYS A 115 -9.81 1.33 -23.88
N PRO A 116 -11.07 0.99 -23.54
CA PRO A 116 -12.15 0.92 -24.51
C PRO A 116 -12.42 2.28 -25.18
#